data_AF-A0A375HV67-F1
#
_entry.id   AF-A0A375HV67-F1
#
_cell.length_a   1.000
_cell.length_b   1.000
_cell.length_c   1.000
_cell.angle_alpha   90.00
_cell.angle_beta   90.00
_cell.angle_gamma   90.00
#
_symmetry.space_group_name_H-M   'P 1'
#
loop_
_entity.id
_entity.type
_entity.pdbx_description
1 polymer ?
#
loop_
_entity_poly.entity_id
_entity_poly.type
_entity_poly.pdbx_seq_one_letter_code
_entity_poly.pdbx_strand_id
1 'polypeptide(L)' 'MNPHEFQIFINTDPKKVTGPQITFEKVLELANINVSGVDLGLYDVDWKHGHKVGSLTPGQSVDLENGMKFDAGKSNRS' A
#
# COMPACT_ATOMS: atom_id res chain seq x y z
N MET A 1 -12.37 -20.69 -8.18
CA MET A 1 -12.40 -19.67 -7.11
C MET A 1 -12.21 -18.33 -7.77
N ASN A 2 -13.16 -17.41 -7.65
CA ASN A 2 -13.01 -16.07 -8.20
C ASN A 2 -11.93 -15.35 -7.36
N PRO A 3 -10.94 -14.68 -7.97
CA PRO A 3 -10.06 -13.82 -7.20
C PRO A 3 -10.94 -12.74 -6.56
N HIS A 4 -10.92 -12.65 -5.23
CA HIS A 4 -11.60 -11.57 -4.54
C HIS A 4 -10.92 -10.25 -4.94
N GLU A 5 -11.67 -9.37 -5.60
CA GLU A 5 -11.24 -8.00 -5.91
C GLU A 5 -11.60 -7.09 -4.74
N PHE A 6 -10.64 -6.26 -4.34
CA PHE A 6 -10.80 -5.25 -3.31
C PHE A 6 -10.64 -3.86 -3.93
N GLN A 7 -11.58 -2.98 -3.63
CA GLN A 7 -11.49 -1.56 -3.97
C GLN A 7 -10.77 -0.83 -2.83
N ILE A 8 -9.58 -0.33 -3.11
CA ILE A 8 -8.74 0.44 -2.19
C ILE A 8 -8.40 1.81 -2.78
N PHE A 9 -7.76 2.66 -1.99
CA PHE A 9 -7.30 3.97 -2.42
C PHE A 9 -5.80 4.10 -2.13
N ILE A 10 -5.01 4.47 -3.14
CA ILE A 10 -3.57 4.73 -3.00
C ILE A 10 -3.33 6.21 -3.27
N ASN A 11 -2.83 6.97 -2.30
CA ASN A 11 -2.63 8.43 -2.44
C ASN A 11 -3.86 9.16 -2.98
N THR A 12 -5.04 8.80 -2.47
CA THR A 12 -6.38 9.25 -2.91
C THR A 12 -6.91 8.65 -4.22
N ASP A 13 -6.08 7.98 -5.02
CA ASP A 13 -6.50 7.34 -6.27
C ASP A 13 -7.16 5.98 -6.02
N PRO A 14 -8.39 5.73 -6.53
CA PRO A 14 -9.03 4.44 -6.40
C PRO A 14 -8.32 3.38 -7.26
N LYS A 15 -8.02 2.22 -6.66
CA LYS A 15 -7.43 1.05 -7.32
C LYS A 15 -8.24 -0.20 -7.01
N LYS A 16 -8.28 -1.12 -7.97
CA LYS A 16 -8.79 -2.48 -7.76
C LYS A 16 -7.60 -3.42 -7.68
N VAL A 17 -7.54 -4.22 -6.62
CA VAL A 17 -6.46 -5.17 -6.37
C VAL A 17 -7.04 -6.56 -6.14
N THR A 18 -6.41 -7.58 -6.71
CA THR A 18 -6.79 -8.97 -6.55
C THR A 18 -6.00 -9.63 -5.43
N GLY A 19 -6.65 -10.53 -4.70
CA GLY A 19 -6.02 -11.35 -3.68
C GLY A 19 -6.24 -10.83 -2.26
N PRO A 20 -5.98 -11.66 -1.24
CA PRO A 20 -6.36 -11.35 0.15
C PRO A 20 -5.41 -10.37 0.84
N GLN A 21 -4.22 -10.11 0.27
CA GLN A 21 -3.19 -9.27 0.87
C GLN A 21 -2.52 -8.37 -0.17
N ILE A 22 -1.96 -7.26 0.31
CA ILE A 22 -1.11 -6.38 -0.49
C ILE A 22 0.22 -6.14 0.23
N THR A 23 1.33 -6.15 -0.52
CA THR A 23 2.67 -5.88 0.01
C THR A 23 3.03 -4.40 -0.11
N PHE A 24 4.00 -3.97 0.69
CA PHE A 24 4.62 -2.65 0.62
C PHE A 24 5.01 -2.26 -0.81
N GLU A 25 5.74 -3.14 -1.52
CA GLU A 25 6.24 -2.88 -2.87
C GLU A 25 5.10 -2.72 -3.86
N LYS A 26 4.03 -3.52 -3.71
CA LYS A 26 2.86 -3.41 -4.59
C LYS A 26 2.13 -2.09 -4.38
N VAL A 27 2.07 -1.59 -3.15
CA VAL A 27 1.50 -0.26 -2.88
C VAL A 27 2.32 0.83 -3.56
N LEU A 28 3.66 0.79 -3.46
CA LEU A 28 4.53 1.75 -4.14
C LEU A 28 4.37 1.71 -5.67
N GLU A 29 4.27 0.51 -6.25
CA GLU A 29 4.00 0.33 -7.69
C GLU A 29 2.67 0.97 -8.08
N LEU A 30 1.59 0.74 -7.31
CA LEU A 30 0.27 1.31 -7.58
C LEU A 30 0.22 2.83 -7.37
N ALA A 31 1.10 3.38 -6.53
CA ALA A 31 1.32 4.80 -6.33
C ALA A 31 2.15 5.45 -7.47
N ASN A 32 2.57 4.67 -8.48
CA ASN A 32 3.50 5.07 -9.54
C ASN A 32 4.85 5.57 -9.00
N ILE A 33 5.29 5.08 -7.85
CA ILE A 33 6.60 5.40 -7.28
C ILE A 33 7.61 4.44 -7.89
N ASN A 34 8.50 4.97 -8.73
CA ASN A 34 9.59 4.17 -9.29
C ASN A 34 10.66 3.91 -8.22
N VAL A 35 10.69 2.66 -7.73
CA VAL A 35 11.65 2.20 -6.73
C VAL A 35 12.86 1.47 -7.30
N SER A 36 13.02 1.44 -8.63
CA SER A 36 14.15 0.78 -9.26
C SER A 36 15.47 1.49 -8.93
N GLY A 37 16.38 0.79 -8.26
CA GLY A 37 17.71 1.31 -7.93
C GLY A 37 17.75 2.33 -6.79
N VAL A 38 16.67 2.45 -6.01
CA VAL A 38 16.64 3.28 -4.79
C VAL A 38 16.46 2.40 -3.56
N ASP A 39 16.93 2.90 -2.41
CA ASP A 39 16.74 2.24 -1.13
C ASP A 39 15.25 2.32 -0.71
N LEU A 40 14.61 1.15 -0.58
CA LEU A 40 13.22 1.03 -0.14
C LEU A 40 13.01 1.55 1.29
N GLY A 41 14.06 1.57 2.12
CA GLY A 41 14.00 2.13 3.48
C GLY A 41 13.75 3.65 3.51
N LEU A 42 13.86 4.33 2.38
CA LEU A 42 13.52 5.75 2.23
C LEU A 42 12.01 5.99 2.03
N TYR A 43 11.20 4.95 1.99
CA TYR A 43 9.76 5.03 1.76
C TYR A 43 8.98 4.45 2.92
N ASP A 44 7.82 5.03 3.17
CA ASP A 44 6.81 4.53 4.10
C ASP A 44 5.48 4.38 3.38
N VAL A 45 4.72 3.39 3.85
CA VAL A 45 3.34 3.18 3.43
C VAL A 45 2.50 3.12 4.69
N ASP A 46 1.74 4.16 4.95
CA ASP A 46 0.73 4.17 5.99
C ASP A 46 -0.60 3.67 5.42
N TRP A 47 -1.37 2.95 6.22
CA TRP A 47 -2.69 2.50 5.84
C TRP A 47 -3.72 2.79 6.92
N LYS A 48 -4.97 2.96 6.49
CA LYS A 48 -6.12 3.13 7.37
C LYS A 48 -7.36 2.46 6.83
N HIS A 49 -8.16 1.91 7.75
CA HIS A 49 -9.48 1.36 7.48
C HIS A 49 -10.40 1.62 8.67
N GLY A 50 -11.39 2.51 8.50
CA GLY A 50 -12.21 2.97 9.61
C GLY A 50 -11.35 3.60 10.72
N HIS A 51 -11.37 3.00 11.92
CA HIS A 51 -10.57 3.43 13.08
C HIS A 51 -9.24 2.68 13.21
N LYS A 52 -8.98 1.69 12.34
CA LYS A 52 -7.70 0.96 12.32
C LYS A 52 -6.69 1.74 11.48
N VAL A 53 -5.47 1.80 11.98
CA VAL A 53 -4.32 2.39 11.28
C VAL A 53 -3.11 1.48 11.46
N GLY A 54 -2.17 1.56 10.53
CA GLY A 54 -0.87 0.90 10.63
C GLY A 54 0.06 1.39 9.54
N SER A 55 1.24 0.80 9.50
CA SER A 55 2.24 1.08 8.47
C SER A 55 2.83 -0.22 7.93
N LEU A 56 3.36 -0.14 6.72
CA LEU A 56 4.13 -1.18 6.06
C LEU A 56 5.54 -0.65 5.80
N THR A 57 6.54 -1.46 6.14
CA THR A 57 7.93 -1.31 5.73
C THR A 57 8.27 -2.36 4.66
N PRO A 58 9.45 -2.28 4.00
CA PRO A 58 9.83 -3.24 2.98
C PRO A 58 9.71 -4.69 3.46
N GLY A 59 9.14 -5.56 2.61
CA GLY A 59 8.88 -6.97 2.93
C GLY A 59 7.63 -7.25 3.77
N GLN A 60 6.89 -6.24 4.24
CA GLN A 60 5.63 -6.43 4.97
C GLN A 60 4.41 -6.47 4.04
N SER A 61 3.35 -7.11 4.53
CA SER A 61 2.03 -7.15 3.90
C SER A 61 0.92 -6.89 4.91
N VAL A 62 -0.27 -6.55 4.40
CA VAL A 62 -1.50 -6.43 5.18
C VAL A 62 -2.65 -7.11 4.44
N ASP A 63 -3.59 -7.69 5.19
CA ASP A 63 -4.85 -8.20 4.65
C ASP A 63 -5.69 -7.07 4.06
N LEU A 64 -6.21 -7.28 2.87
CA LEU A 64 -7.02 -6.32 2.14
C LEU A 64 -8.47 -6.34 2.65
N GLU A 65 -8.98 -5.14 2.91
CA GLU A 65 -10.40 -4.87 3.17
C GLU A 65 -10.89 -3.79 2.19
N ASN A 66 -12.16 -3.88 1.76
CA ASN A 66 -12.74 -2.86 0.88
C ASN A 66 -12.79 -1.49 1.59
N GLY A 67 -12.35 -0.44 0.90
CA GLY A 67 -12.30 0.91 1.44
C GLY A 67 -11.02 1.24 2.21
N MET A 68 -10.04 0.32 2.28
CA MET A 68 -8.70 0.62 2.76
C MET A 68 -8.09 1.78 1.98
N LYS A 69 -7.39 2.66 2.70
CA LYS A 69 -6.67 3.79 2.15
C LYS A 69 -5.20 3.65 2.52
N PHE A 70 -4.33 3.79 1.54
CA PHE A 70 -2.89 3.76 1.67
C PHE A 70 -2.34 5.13 1.29
N ASP A 71 -1.41 5.61 2.10
CA ASP A 71 -0.59 6.80 1.84
C ASP A 71 0.84 6.32 1.69
N ALA A 72 1.43 6.55 0.53
CA ALA A 72 2.68 5.98 0.09
C ALA A 72 3.59 7.10 -0.38
N GLY A 73 4.74 7.24 0.25
CA GLY A 73 5.61 8.38 0.03
C GLY A 73 7.04 8.14 0.49
N LYS A 74 7.89 9.15 0.27
CA LYS A 74 9.21 9.17 0.89
C LYS A 74 9.04 9.43 2.38
N SER A 75 9.65 8.59 3.20
CA SER A 75 9.64 8.78 4.63
C SER A 75 10.40 10.05 4.98
N ASN A 76 9.77 10.91 5.77
CA ASN A 76 10.37 12.17 6.20
C ASN A 76 11.29 11.99 7.42
N ARG A 77 11.85 10.79 7.61
CA ARG A 77 12.87 10.49 8.64
C ARG A 77 14.18 11.17 8.23
N SER A 78 14.30 12.44 8.59
CA SER A 78 15.52 13.25 8.57
C SER A 78 16.54 12.78 9.60
#